data_AF-A0A6B3F1Z4-F1
#
_entry.id   AF-A0A6B3F1Z4-F1
#
_cell.length_a   1.000
_cell.length_b   1.000
_cell.length_c   1.000
_cell.angle_alpha   90.00
_cell.angle_beta   90.00
_cell.angle_gamma   90.00
#
_symmetry.space_group_name_H-M   'P 1'
#
loop_
_entity.id
_entity.type
_entity.pdbx_description
1 polymer ?
#
loop_
_entity_poly.entity_id
_entity_poly.type
_entity_poly.pdbx_seq_one_letter_code
_entity_poly.pdbx_strand_id
1 'polypeptide(L)' 'MPQQAPHAPQPDPVRGAAVKAADRAHVFHSWSAQELIDPLAVAGAEGSYFWDYEGRRYLDFTSGLVFTNIGYQHPKVV' A
#
# COMPACT_ATOMS: atom_id res chain seq x y z
N MET A 1 25.02 1.53 -12.23
CA MET A 1 23.72 0.88 -12.44
C MET A 1 22.71 1.99 -12.64
N PRO A 2 22.03 2.11 -13.79
CA PRO A 2 21.01 3.13 -13.95
C PRO A 2 19.85 2.82 -13.00
N GLN A 3 19.51 3.79 -12.16
CA GLN A 3 18.37 3.75 -11.25
C GLN A 3 17.12 3.88 -12.14
N GLN A 4 16.27 2.84 -12.20
CA GLN A 4 14.97 2.97 -12.85
C GLN A 4 14.20 4.12 -12.17
N ALA A 5 13.56 4.98 -12.96
CA ALA A 5 12.74 6.05 -12.43
C ALA A 5 11.55 5.42 -11.66
N PRO A 6 11.21 5.93 -10.47
CA PRO A 6 10.13 5.36 -9.67
C PRO A 6 8.82 5.35 -10.44
N HIS A 7 8.07 4.26 -10.32
CA HIS A 7 6.81 4.09 -11.03
C HIS A 7 5.81 5.11 -10.47
N ALA A 8 5.39 6.06 -11.30
CA ALA A 8 4.42 7.06 -10.86
C ALA A 8 3.07 6.36 -10.59
N PRO A 9 2.41 6.63 -9.45
CA PRO A 9 1.10 6.07 -9.17
C PRO A 9 0.07 6.62 -10.16
N GLN A 10 -0.69 5.74 -10.80
CA GLN A 10 -1.82 6.12 -11.64
C GLN A 10 -3.12 5.98 -10.81
N PRO A 11 -3.84 7.08 -10.53
CA PRO A 11 -5.05 7.01 -9.73
C PRO A 11 -6.15 6.18 -10.39
N ASP A 12 -6.82 5.34 -9.60
CA ASP A 12 -8.03 4.59 -9.96
C ASP A 12 -8.97 4.48 -8.74
N PRO A 13 -9.70 5.57 -8.40
CA PRO A 13 -10.54 5.61 -7.21
C PRO A 13 -11.71 4.61 -7.25
N VAL A 14 -12.20 4.27 -8.44
CA VAL A 14 -13.30 3.30 -8.61
C VAL A 14 -12.84 1.92 -8.17
N ARG A 15 -11.64 1.51 -8.60
CA ARG A 15 -11.03 0.26 -8.15
C ARG A 15 -10.69 0.29 -6.66
N GLY A 16 -10.18 1.42 -6.15
CA GLY A 16 -9.93 1.60 -4.72
C GLY A 16 -11.17 1.36 -3.85
N ALA A 17 -12.30 1.95 -4.24
CA ALA A 17 -13.58 1.75 -3.57
C ALA A 17 -14.04 0.28 -3.62
N ALA A 18 -13.88 -0.39 -4.76
CA ALA A 18 -14.21 -1.81 -4.90
C ALA A 18 -13.34 -2.71 -4.03
N VAL A 19 -12.03 -2.46 -3.96
CA VAL A 19 -11.08 -3.19 -3.10
C VAL A 19 -11.46 -3.04 -1.63
N LYS A 20 -11.72 -1.80 -1.19
CA LYS A 20 -12.13 -1.51 0.18
C LYS A 20 -13.48 -2.16 0.54
N ALA A 21 -14.45 -2.14 -0.36
CA ALA A 21 -15.74 -2.80 -0.15
C ALA A 21 -15.60 -4.32 -0.01
N ALA A 22 -14.78 -4.95 -0.86
CA ALA A 22 -14.50 -6.38 -0.79
C ALA A 22 -13.77 -6.76 0.51
N ASP A 23 -12.79 -5.96 0.93
CA ASP A 23 -12.07 -6.13 2.19
C ASP A 23 -13.04 -6.09 3.39
N ARG A 24 -13.87 -5.05 3.48
CA ARG A 24 -14.86 -4.92 4.56
C ARG A 24 -15.88 -6.07 4.62
N ALA A 25 -16.21 -6.67 3.48
CA ALA A 25 -17.19 -7.75 3.41
C ALA A 25 -16.60 -9.11 3.79
N HIS A 26 -15.28 -9.30 3.67
CA HIS A 26 -14.70 -10.65 3.60
C HIS A 26 -13.40 -10.84 4.39
N VAL A 27 -12.73 -9.79 4.87
CA VAL A 27 -11.42 -9.88 5.52
C VAL A 27 -11.53 -9.51 7.00
N PHE A 28 -11.05 -10.41 7.87
CA PHE A 28 -10.82 -10.11 9.28
C PHE A 28 -9.44 -9.48 9.47
N HIS A 29 -9.41 -8.27 10.03
CA HIS A 29 -8.16 -7.57 10.34
C HIS A 29 -7.68 -7.92 11.75
N SER A 30 -6.39 -8.18 11.88
CA SER A 30 -5.74 -8.49 13.16
C SER A 30 -5.93 -7.35 14.15
N TRP A 31 -6.15 -7.69 15.43
CA TRP A 31 -6.19 -6.75 16.56
C TRP A 31 -7.22 -5.60 16.40
N SER A 32 -8.28 -5.83 15.63
CA SER A 32 -9.26 -4.80 15.29
C SER A 32 -10.70 -5.24 15.59
N ALA A 33 -11.52 -4.30 16.06
CA ALA A 33 -12.97 -4.46 16.06
C ALA A 33 -13.51 -4.09 14.68
N GLN A 34 -14.09 -5.05 13.96
CA GLN A 34 -14.23 -4.94 12.50
C GLN A 34 -15.21 -3.86 12.04
N GLU A 35 -16.22 -3.54 12.83
CA GLU A 35 -17.14 -2.46 12.50
C GLU A 35 -16.50 -1.07 12.60
N LEU A 36 -15.43 -0.92 13.40
CA LEU A 36 -14.85 0.38 13.77
C LEU A 36 -13.69 0.82 12.88
N ILE A 37 -13.11 -0.08 12.10
CA ILE A 37 -11.96 0.24 11.24
C ILE A 37 -12.40 0.74 9.87
N ASP A 38 -11.60 1.63 9.29
CA ASP A 38 -11.75 2.09 7.91
C ASP A 38 -10.43 1.85 7.15
N PRO A 39 -10.20 0.62 6.65
CA PRO A 39 -8.91 0.21 6.12
C PRO A 39 -8.55 0.98 4.84
N LEU A 40 -7.27 1.37 4.73
CA LEU A 40 -6.71 2.03 3.56
C LEU A 40 -6.38 1.00 2.47
N ALA A 41 -6.96 1.15 1.29
CA ALA A 41 -6.63 0.33 0.14
C ALA A 41 -5.30 0.80 -0.48
N VAL A 42 -4.21 0.07 -0.21
CA VAL A 42 -2.89 0.34 -0.80
C VAL A 42 -2.85 -0.17 -2.24
N ALA A 43 -2.48 0.69 -3.18
CA ALA A 43 -2.39 0.37 -4.61
C ALA A 43 -1.00 -0.08 -5.04
N GLY A 44 0.06 0.39 -4.36
CA GLY A 44 1.43 0.01 -4.63
C GLY A 44 2.43 0.62 -3.65
N ALA A 45 3.68 0.17 -3.74
CA ALA A 45 4.78 0.64 -2.90
C ALA A 45 6.13 0.47 -3.58
N GLU A 46 7.04 1.43 -3.37
CA GLU A 46 8.40 1.43 -3.89
C GLU A 46 9.34 2.19 -2.94
N GLY A 47 10.51 1.61 -2.67
CA GLY A 47 11.49 2.20 -1.75
C GLY A 47 10.90 2.37 -0.35
N SER A 48 10.90 3.59 0.19
CA SER A 48 10.32 3.90 1.50
C SER A 48 8.89 4.46 1.42
N TYR A 49 8.23 4.38 0.26
CA TYR A 49 6.91 4.96 0.06
C TYR A 49 5.88 3.90 -0.36
N PHE A 50 4.64 4.11 0.04
CA PHE A 50 3.46 3.45 -0.54
C PHE A 50 2.42 4.48 -0.95
N TRP A 51 1.44 4.07 -1.74
CA TRP A 51 0.37 4.95 -2.20
C TRP A 51 -0.98 4.23 -2.29
N ASP A 52 -2.03 5.02 -2.18
CA ASP A 52 -3.43 4.57 -2.33
C ASP A 52 -3.91 4.68 -3.78
N TYR A 53 -5.18 4.33 -4.00
CA TYR A 53 -5.83 4.37 -5.31
C TYR A 53 -6.20 5.79 -5.75
N GLU A 54 -6.15 6.77 -4.85
CA GLU A 54 -6.32 8.19 -5.12
C GLU A 54 -5.01 8.85 -5.58
N GLY A 55 -3.89 8.13 -5.50
CA GLY A 55 -2.56 8.59 -5.88
C GLY A 55 -1.84 9.38 -4.78
N ARG A 56 -2.36 9.39 -3.55
CA ARG A 56 -1.68 9.97 -2.40
C ARG A 56 -0.52 9.08 -1.99
N ARG A 57 0.65 9.69 -1.82
CA ARG A 57 1.89 9.02 -1.42
C ARG A 57 2.14 9.21 0.07
N TYR A 58 2.58 8.14 0.72
CA TYR A 58 2.85 8.05 2.14
C TYR A 58 4.30 7.60 2.35
N LEU A 59 5.04 8.31 3.20
CA LEU A 59 6.36 7.87 3.66
C LEU A 59 6.16 6.86 4.80
N ASP A 60 6.73 5.68 4.64
CA ASP A 60 6.62 4.59 5.62
C ASP A 60 7.70 4.72 6.70
N PHE A 61 7.29 5.13 7.90
CA PHE A 61 8.15 5.18 9.09
C PHE A 61 8.11 3.90 9.94
N THR A 62 7.29 2.91 9.58
CA THR A 62 7.16 1.64 10.31
C THR A 62 7.92 0.50 9.64
N SER A 63 8.40 0.70 8.41
CA SER A 63 9.00 -0.34 7.57
C SER A 63 8.06 -1.54 7.43
N GLY A 64 6.81 -1.27 7.04
CA GLY A 64 5.68 -2.19 7.03
C GLY A 64 5.23 -2.43 8.46
N LEU A 65 5.83 -3.42 9.11
CA LEU A 65 5.78 -3.65 10.55
C LEU A 65 7.15 -4.18 10.99
N VAL A 66 8.19 -3.37 10.76
CA VAL A 66 9.59 -3.67 11.09
C VAL A 66 10.20 -4.83 10.27
N PHE A 67 9.91 -4.88 8.96
CA PHE A 67 10.49 -5.92 8.09
C PHE A 67 10.93 -5.47 6.68
N THR A 68 10.53 -4.30 6.19
CA THR A 68 10.91 -3.83 4.84
C THR A 68 12.24 -3.07 4.83
N ASN A 69 13.30 -3.69 5.37
CA ASN A 69 14.57 -3.02 5.69
C ASN A 69 15.30 -2.42 4.49
N ILE A 70 15.13 -3.00 3.29
CA ILE A 70 15.74 -2.54 2.03
C ILE A 70 14.73 -1.81 1.13
N GLY A 71 13.55 -1.47 1.67
CA GLY A 71 12.44 -0.87 0.94
C GLY A 71 11.58 -1.86 0.15
N TYR A 72 10.41 -1.37 -0.27
CA TYR A 72 9.49 -2.07 -1.16
C TYR A 72 10.09 -2.19 -2.58
N GLN A 73 9.86 -3.32 -3.24
CA GLN A 73 10.24 -3.60 -4.64
C GLN A 73 11.71 -3.33 -4.99
N HIS A 74 12.64 -3.73 -4.11
CA HIS A 74 14.07 -3.58 -4.41
C HIS A 74 14.46 -4.39 -5.68
N PRO A 75 15.05 -3.77 -6.73
CA PRO A 75 15.17 -4.36 -8.08
C PRO A 75 16.18 -5.51 -8.20
N LYS A 76 16.90 -5.83 -7.12
CA LYS A 76 17.75 -7.04 -7.04
C LYS A 76 17.07 -8.23 -6.38
N VAL A 77 15.86 -8.04 -5.86
CA VAL A 77 15.09 -9.07 -5.16
C VAL A 77 13.91 -9.54 -6.02
N VAL A 78 13.27 -8.61 -6.73
CA VAL A 78 12.18 -8.88 -7.68
C VAL A 78 12.66 -8.96 -9.12
#